data_AF-A0A0T6B3V3-F1
#
_entry.id   AF-A0A0T6B3V3-F1
#
_cell.length_a   1.000
_cell.length_b   1.000
_cell.length_c   1.000
_cell.angle_alpha   90.00
_cell.angle_beta   90.00
_cell.angle_gamma   90.00
#
_symmetry.space_group_name_H-M   'P 1'
#
loop_
_entity.id
_entity.type
_entity.pdbx_description
1 polymer ?
#
loop_
_entity_poly.entity_id
_entity_poly.type
_entity_poly.pdbx_seq_one_letter_code
_entity_poly.pdbx_strand_id
1 'polypeptide(L)'
;MPIQCYKVSVVKSDDKCIMTSQSLPSFFLLDEGKDLEHFNFKSVRSYVTHIKWIVREDADSLVVSAYNSNGSCLQVWELREKAIPVHELLSGPEQKYLTTVLWQYQSNFQHSYKVVSLATSKLTILNNVSSNYIVAAFADNSIHCLYRDSLKTLASTNLHITPINDEPLHKVARTVPDILHIDMSWLGNVLLVIDINSYLHLFKLPPQIDNSIPLGVPYATTILEYCLITGLDWLDLLLVLRTGMLDALCDRLSESFNKQSTAVQEFFFERYLCIRTSLYRLSAQGHNKANDLTLFLMLHSISTAFKSLLRPSEMSSHDKSPADSLTGVIAEGQCDIDNVLMHLEAKEFTVEPSTLQSLQQLIQWIADLALNLLIKLPDSRPSATKPYELLRDVKALNVLREMLVLIRIWGLLRPACLPVFTKSDATLDVLPLVFRLLSRLVQNVSEPDDTLIAYSN
;
A
#
# COMPACT_ATOMS: atom_id res chain seq x y z
N MET A 1 -11.73 39.95 5.13
CA MET A 1 -11.87 39.82 3.65
C MET A 1 -12.66 38.56 3.34
N PRO A 2 -13.55 38.55 2.33
CA PRO A 2 -14.28 37.34 1.96
C PRO A 2 -13.35 36.30 1.35
N ILE A 3 -13.68 35.02 1.54
CA ILE A 3 -13.04 33.90 0.85
C ILE A 3 -13.80 33.70 -0.45
N GLN A 4 -13.09 33.94 -1.56
CA GLN A 4 -13.67 33.88 -2.90
C GLN A 4 -13.46 32.49 -3.49
N CYS A 5 -14.56 31.85 -3.88
CA CYS A 5 -14.55 30.50 -4.44
C CYS A 5 -14.87 30.55 -5.93
N TYR A 6 -14.14 29.76 -6.71
CA TYR A 6 -14.32 29.66 -8.16
C TYR A 6 -14.31 28.19 -8.58
N LYS A 7 -15.22 27.82 -9.49
CA LYS A 7 -15.18 26.53 -10.19
C LYS A 7 -14.38 26.72 -11.48
N VAL A 8 -13.30 25.97 -11.63
CA VAL A 8 -12.53 25.93 -12.87
C VAL A 8 -12.79 24.60 -13.55
N SER A 9 -13.25 24.62 -14.79
CA SER A 9 -13.47 23.42 -15.60
C SER A 9 -12.57 23.43 -16.83
N VAL A 10 -12.04 22.26 -17.15
CA VAL A 10 -11.16 22.04 -18.29
C VAL A 10 -11.84 21.01 -19.20
N VAL A 11 -12.15 21.40 -20.43
CA VAL A 11 -12.84 20.54 -21.41
C VAL A 11 -12.00 20.47 -22.68
N LYS A 12 -11.70 19.27 -23.14
CA LYS A 12 -11.11 19.06 -24.47
C LYS A 12 -12.23 19.12 -25.52
N SER A 13 -12.11 20.03 -26.48
CA SER A 13 -12.99 20.14 -27.64
C SER A 13 -12.12 20.10 -28.89
N ASP A 14 -12.27 19.05 -29.69
CA ASP A 14 -11.42 18.74 -30.85
C ASP A 14 -9.93 18.75 -30.46
N ASP A 15 -9.12 19.59 -31.11
CA ASP A 15 -7.69 19.80 -30.83
C ASP A 15 -7.42 20.94 -29.83
N LYS A 16 -8.45 21.47 -29.16
CA LYS A 16 -8.32 22.59 -28.21
C LYS A 16 -8.68 22.18 -26.79
N CYS A 17 -7.96 22.76 -25.84
CA CYS A 17 -8.28 22.72 -24.42
C CYS A 17 -8.99 24.03 -24.04
N ILE A 18 -10.23 23.94 -23.59
CA ILE A 18 -11.03 25.09 -23.15
C ILE A 18 -11.06 25.10 -21.63
N MET A 19 -10.58 26.19 -21.05
CA MET A 19 -10.66 26.44 -19.61
C MET A 19 -11.70 27.51 -19.33
N THR A 20 -12.70 27.20 -18.51
CA THR A 20 -13.72 28.16 -18.05
C THR A 20 -13.67 28.31 -16.54
N SER A 21 -13.89 29.54 -16.07
CA SER A 21 -13.98 29.86 -14.64
C SER A 21 -15.35 30.45 -14.34
N GLN A 22 -16.01 29.94 -13.30
CA GLN A 22 -17.29 30.42 -12.81
C GLN A 22 -17.16 30.79 -11.34
N SER A 23 -17.66 31.96 -10.94
CA SER A 23 -17.75 32.31 -9.52
C SER A 23 -18.72 31.38 -8.80
N LEU A 24 -18.29 30.85 -7.67
CA LEU A 24 -19.13 30.14 -6.71
C LEU A 24 -19.55 31.07 -5.58
N PRO A 25 -20.55 30.68 -4.75
CA PRO A 25 -20.82 31.37 -3.50
C PRO A 25 -19.53 31.61 -2.72
N SER A 26 -19.37 32.83 -2.21
CA SER A 26 -18.24 33.23 -1.36
C SER A 26 -18.76 33.46 0.05
N PHE A 27 -17.88 33.37 1.05
CA PHE A 27 -18.29 33.49 2.46
C PHE A 27 -17.32 34.35 3.26
N PHE A 28 -17.80 34.80 4.41
CA PHE A 28 -17.02 35.50 5.42
C PHE A 28 -16.85 34.59 6.63
N LEU A 29 -15.70 34.65 7.28
CA LEU A 29 -15.52 33.97 8.57
C LEU A 29 -16.55 34.51 9.58
N LEU A 30 -17.18 33.61 10.33
CA LEU A 30 -18.17 33.97 11.33
C LEU A 30 -17.52 34.29 12.68
N ASP A 31 -18.14 35.19 13.43
CA ASP A 31 -17.82 35.47 14.83
C ASP A 31 -18.74 34.71 15.81
N GLU A 32 -19.50 33.72 15.33
CA GLU A 32 -20.68 33.23 16.07
C GLU A 32 -20.37 32.06 17.01
N GLY A 33 -20.66 32.31 18.28
CA GLY A 33 -20.64 31.36 19.40
C GLY A 33 -21.12 32.08 20.65
N LYS A 34 -22.06 31.49 21.39
CA LYS A 34 -22.66 32.10 22.60
C LYS A 34 -21.67 32.30 23.75
N ASP A 35 -20.44 31.79 23.62
CA ASP A 35 -19.34 31.91 24.59
C ASP A 35 -18.21 32.88 24.14
N LEU A 36 -18.42 33.65 23.06
CA LEU A 36 -17.37 34.38 22.33
C LEU A 36 -17.27 35.89 22.58
N GLU A 37 -17.44 36.37 23.81
CA GLU A 37 -17.19 37.80 24.09
C GLU A 37 -15.71 38.21 23.91
N HIS A 38 -14.77 37.25 23.85
CA HIS A 38 -13.33 37.51 23.88
C HIS A 38 -12.62 37.50 22.50
N PHE A 39 -13.28 37.09 21.42
CA PHE A 39 -12.67 36.94 20.10
C PHE A 39 -13.50 37.60 19.00
N ASN A 40 -13.41 38.92 18.92
CA ASN A 40 -14.11 39.72 17.91
C ASN A 40 -13.25 39.84 16.63
N PHE A 41 -13.50 39.03 15.59
CA PHE A 41 -12.76 39.10 14.32
C PHE A 41 -13.26 40.21 13.39
N LYS A 42 -14.42 40.84 13.69
CA LYS A 42 -14.93 42.03 12.98
C LYS A 42 -14.23 43.34 13.36
N SER A 43 -13.72 43.49 14.59
CA SER A 43 -13.12 44.75 15.07
C SER A 43 -11.60 44.82 14.92
N VAL A 44 -10.92 43.67 14.87
CA VAL A 44 -9.46 43.56 14.78
C VAL A 44 -9.05 43.14 13.37
N ARG A 45 -7.92 43.66 12.85
CA ARG A 45 -7.30 43.21 11.60
C ARG A 45 -7.02 41.69 11.66
N SER A 46 -7.99 40.92 11.20
CA SER A 46 -7.91 39.48 11.03
C SER A 46 -7.44 39.16 9.61
N TYR A 47 -6.59 38.15 9.46
CA TYR A 47 -6.19 37.65 8.16
C TYR A 47 -6.25 36.13 8.14
N VAL A 48 -6.65 35.61 6.98
CA VAL A 48 -6.64 34.16 6.71
C VAL A 48 -5.19 33.72 6.62
N THR A 49 -4.83 32.70 7.39
CA THR A 49 -3.48 32.13 7.40
C THR A 49 -3.40 30.89 6.52
N HIS A 50 -4.42 30.03 6.55
CA HIS A 50 -4.44 28.76 5.84
C HIS A 50 -5.85 28.43 5.34
N ILE A 51 -5.92 27.78 4.18
CA ILE A 51 -7.13 27.21 3.61
C ILE A 51 -6.76 25.82 3.09
N LYS A 52 -7.51 24.79 3.48
CA LYS A 52 -7.37 23.44 2.91
C LYS A 52 -8.72 22.80 2.67
N TRP A 53 -8.78 21.99 1.61
CA TRP A 53 -9.84 21.01 1.43
C TRP A 53 -9.74 19.96 2.53
N ILE A 54 -10.87 19.68 3.17
CA ILE A 54 -10.95 18.64 4.20
C ILE A 54 -10.81 17.26 3.58
N VAL A 55 -11.35 17.11 2.37
CA VAL A 55 -11.34 15.89 1.58
C VAL A 55 -10.81 16.26 0.20
N ARG A 56 -9.85 15.50 -0.32
CA ARG A 56 -9.21 15.86 -1.60
C ARG A 56 -10.13 15.64 -2.80
N GLU A 57 -10.95 14.61 -2.76
CA GLU A 57 -11.85 14.21 -3.84
C GLU A 57 -13.19 14.95 -3.82
N ASP A 58 -13.50 15.59 -2.70
CA ASP A 58 -14.74 16.33 -2.47
C ASP A 58 -14.44 17.81 -2.22
N ALA A 59 -14.87 18.65 -3.17
CA ALA A 59 -14.70 20.10 -3.12
C ALA A 59 -15.83 20.82 -2.37
N ASP A 60 -16.61 20.09 -1.58
CA ASP A 60 -17.72 20.65 -0.81
C ASP A 60 -17.34 20.98 0.63
N SER A 61 -16.12 20.68 1.09
CA SER A 61 -15.72 20.89 2.50
C SER A 61 -14.35 21.58 2.64
N LEU A 62 -14.31 22.72 3.32
CA LEU A 62 -13.12 23.52 3.58
C LEU A 62 -12.85 23.69 5.07
N VAL A 63 -11.58 23.64 5.45
CA VAL A 63 -11.09 24.17 6.72
C VAL A 63 -10.31 25.46 6.46
N VAL A 64 -10.65 26.50 7.21
CA VAL A 64 -10.00 27.81 7.12
C VAL A 64 -9.45 28.18 8.48
N SER A 65 -8.18 28.59 8.53
CA SER A 65 -7.59 29.23 9.69
C SER A 65 -7.45 30.73 9.48
N ALA A 66 -7.80 31.51 10.49
CA ALA A 66 -7.49 32.92 10.59
C ALA A 66 -6.77 33.23 11.89
N TYR A 67 -6.07 34.35 11.91
CA TYR A 67 -5.35 34.84 13.08
C TYR A 67 -5.62 36.34 13.29
N ASN A 68 -5.71 36.74 14.55
CA ASN A 68 -5.79 38.13 15.00
C ASN A 68 -4.99 38.31 16.30
N SER A 69 -5.06 39.49 16.93
CA SER A 69 -4.36 39.77 18.19
C SER A 69 -4.77 38.88 19.36
N ASN A 70 -5.94 38.25 19.29
CA ASN A 70 -6.49 37.46 20.39
C ASN A 70 -6.12 35.97 20.22
N GLY A 71 -5.77 35.53 19.01
CA GLY A 71 -5.32 34.17 18.73
C GLY A 71 -5.72 33.71 17.33
N SER A 72 -5.71 32.39 17.12
CA SER A 72 -6.18 31.75 15.91
C SER A 72 -7.57 31.13 16.08
N CYS A 73 -8.31 31.09 14.97
CA CYS A 73 -9.59 30.42 14.84
C CYS A 73 -9.55 29.56 13.58
N LEU A 74 -9.94 28.30 13.72
CA LEU A 74 -10.16 27.36 12.63
C LEU A 74 -11.67 27.23 12.45
N GLN A 75 -12.17 27.27 11.23
CA GLN A 75 -13.58 27.08 10.91
C GLN A 75 -13.74 26.06 9.80
N VAL A 76 -14.71 25.16 9.96
CA VAL A 76 -15.15 24.23 8.91
C VAL A 76 -16.38 24.80 8.21
N TRP A 77 -16.31 24.80 6.88
CA TRP A 77 -17.34 25.28 5.98
C TRP A 77 -17.69 24.19 4.99
N GLU A 78 -18.99 23.98 4.77
CA GLU A 78 -19.50 22.98 3.85
C GLU A 78 -20.44 23.60 2.83
N LEU A 79 -20.23 23.29 1.55
CA LEU A 79 -21.02 23.73 0.44
C LEU A 79 -22.25 22.82 0.35
N ARG A 80 -23.44 23.35 0.63
CA ARG A 80 -24.69 22.57 0.63
C ARG A 80 -25.75 23.19 -0.26
N GLU A 81 -26.55 22.32 -0.88
CA GLU A 81 -27.79 22.72 -1.53
C GLU A 81 -28.80 23.21 -0.49
N LYS A 82 -29.43 24.35 -0.78
CA LYS A 82 -30.45 24.94 0.08
C LYS A 82 -31.57 25.52 -0.78
N ALA A 83 -32.79 25.17 -0.42
CA ALA A 83 -33.99 25.83 -0.93
C ALA A 83 -34.14 27.19 -0.24
N ILE A 84 -34.04 28.27 -1.01
CA ILE A 84 -34.22 29.63 -0.52
C ILE A 84 -35.58 30.14 -0.99
N PRO A 85 -36.41 30.72 -0.10
CA PRO A 85 -37.67 31.31 -0.52
C PRO A 85 -37.42 32.43 -1.54
N VAL A 86 -38.13 32.38 -2.66
CA VAL A 86 -38.16 33.46 -3.64
C VAL A 86 -38.88 34.64 -2.99
N HIS A 87 -38.31 35.84 -3.15
CA HIS A 87 -38.88 37.08 -2.61
C HIS A 87 -40.35 37.23 -3.03
N GLU A 88 -41.20 37.74 -2.14
CA GLU A 88 -42.66 37.79 -2.32
C GLU A 88 -43.09 38.48 -3.63
N LEU A 89 -42.38 39.54 -4.03
CA LEU A 89 -42.60 40.24 -5.29
C LEU A 89 -42.36 39.39 -6.57
N LEU A 90 -41.62 38.28 -6.46
CA LEU A 90 -41.27 37.37 -7.55
C LEU A 90 -41.97 36.00 -7.43
N SER A 91 -42.49 35.64 -6.24
CA SER A 91 -43.10 34.33 -6.00
C SER A 91 -44.52 34.21 -6.57
N GLY A 92 -45.24 35.32 -6.73
CA GLY A 92 -46.66 35.31 -7.08
C GLY A 92 -47.52 34.83 -5.90
N PRO A 93 -48.76 34.34 -6.13
CA PRO A 93 -49.69 33.97 -5.06
C PRO A 93 -49.27 32.75 -4.23
N GLU A 94 -48.33 31.94 -4.71
CA GLU A 94 -47.79 30.77 -3.98
C GLU A 94 -46.31 30.97 -3.67
N GLN A 95 -45.88 30.56 -2.47
CA GLN A 95 -44.48 30.66 -2.06
C GLN A 95 -43.60 29.72 -2.89
N LYS A 96 -42.77 30.30 -3.74
CA LYS A 96 -41.79 29.56 -4.54
C LYS A 96 -40.45 29.47 -3.81
N TYR A 97 -39.70 28.43 -4.11
CA TYR A 97 -38.35 28.21 -3.61
C TYR A 97 -37.38 28.03 -4.78
N LEU A 98 -36.21 28.62 -4.67
CA LEU A 98 -35.09 28.41 -5.56
C LEU A 98 -34.05 27.54 -4.85
N THR A 99 -33.75 26.38 -5.41
CA THR A 99 -32.61 25.58 -4.95
C THR A 99 -31.33 26.19 -5.48
N THR A 100 -30.43 26.55 -4.57
CA THR A 100 -29.08 27.03 -4.89
C THR A 100 -28.09 26.41 -3.93
N VAL A 101 -26.81 26.49 -4.26
CA VAL A 101 -25.72 26.04 -3.40
C VAL A 101 -25.21 27.21 -2.56
N LEU A 102 -24.89 26.99 -1.28
CA LEU A 102 -24.33 28.00 -0.37
C LEU A 102 -23.32 27.35 0.59
N TRP A 103 -22.28 28.10 0.95
CA TRP A 103 -21.39 27.73 2.06
C TRP A 103 -22.12 27.88 3.40
N GLN A 104 -22.10 26.82 4.18
CA GLN A 104 -22.67 26.74 5.52
C GLN A 104 -21.56 26.47 6.52
N TYR A 105 -21.49 27.32 7.53
CA TYR A 105 -20.63 27.10 8.68
C TYR A 105 -21.07 25.84 9.45
N GLN A 106 -20.11 25.01 9.84
CA GLN A 106 -20.36 23.78 10.59
C GLN A 106 -19.83 23.87 12.03
N SER A 107 -18.55 24.20 12.19
CA SER A 107 -17.88 24.17 13.50
C SER A 107 -16.64 25.07 13.53
N ASN A 108 -16.15 25.36 14.74
CA ASN A 108 -14.92 26.11 14.96
C ASN A 108 -14.02 25.49 16.04
N PHE A 109 -12.76 25.87 16.03
CA PHE A 109 -11.77 25.62 17.09
C PHE A 109 -10.91 26.86 17.27
N GLN A 110 -10.57 27.19 18.51
CA GLN A 110 -9.78 28.37 18.84
C GLN A 110 -8.54 28.00 19.64
N HIS A 111 -7.45 28.72 19.39
CA HIS A 111 -6.21 28.60 20.16
C HIS A 111 -5.50 29.95 20.26
N SER A 112 -4.79 30.19 21.34
CA SER A 112 -4.14 31.49 21.59
C SER A 112 -3.00 31.78 20.62
N TYR A 113 -2.42 30.74 20.01
CA TYR A 113 -1.27 30.88 19.12
C TYR A 113 -1.66 30.74 17.65
N LYS A 114 -0.83 31.31 16.77
CA LYS A 114 -1.03 31.27 15.32
C LYS A 114 -0.88 29.83 14.80
N VAL A 115 -1.76 29.41 13.89
CA VAL A 115 -1.57 28.17 13.11
C VAL A 115 -0.38 28.34 12.19
N VAL A 116 0.56 27.40 12.28
CA VAL A 116 1.75 27.35 11.42
C VAL A 116 1.54 26.43 10.23
N SER A 117 0.82 25.31 10.42
CA SER A 117 0.51 24.38 9.33
C SER A 117 -0.75 23.56 9.63
N LEU A 118 -1.47 23.18 8.57
CA LEU A 118 -2.65 22.33 8.62
C LEU A 118 -2.44 21.08 7.78
N ALA A 119 -2.89 19.93 8.29
CA ALA A 119 -2.94 18.67 7.55
C ALA A 119 -4.34 18.06 7.61
N THR A 120 -4.79 17.52 6.49
CA THR A 120 -6.10 16.88 6.31
C THR A 120 -5.90 15.52 5.64
N SER A 121 -6.86 14.61 5.83
CA SER A 121 -6.80 13.28 5.22
C SER A 121 -6.82 13.38 3.69
N LYS A 122 -5.97 12.57 3.05
CA LYS A 122 -5.89 12.45 1.59
C LYS A 122 -6.75 11.29 1.06
N LEU A 123 -7.21 10.41 1.95
CA LEU A 123 -7.92 9.18 1.61
C LEU A 123 -9.43 9.35 1.80
N THR A 124 -10.21 8.92 0.81
CA THR A 124 -11.69 9.01 0.82
C THR A 124 -12.30 7.76 0.22
N ILE A 125 -12.07 6.60 0.84
CA ILE A 125 -12.63 5.34 0.31
C ILE A 125 -14.14 5.29 0.58
N LEU A 126 -14.56 5.63 1.81
CA LEU A 126 -15.96 5.73 2.27
C LEU A 126 -15.99 6.63 3.52
N ASN A 127 -16.96 7.55 3.66
CA ASN A 127 -17.06 8.51 4.79
C ASN A 127 -16.99 7.86 6.19
N ASN A 128 -17.34 6.58 6.32
CA ASN A 128 -17.35 5.84 7.58
C ASN A 128 -16.09 4.97 7.81
N VAL A 129 -15.11 5.00 6.90
CA VAL A 129 -13.97 4.07 6.85
C VAL A 129 -12.65 4.83 6.61
N SER A 130 -12.56 6.12 6.90
CA SER A 130 -11.32 6.90 6.77
C SER A 130 -10.97 7.64 8.05
N SER A 131 -9.67 7.93 8.23
CA SER A 131 -9.19 8.87 9.24
C SER A 131 -9.84 10.24 9.03
N ASN A 132 -10.83 10.58 9.86
CA ASN A 132 -11.61 11.81 9.76
C ASN A 132 -11.02 12.91 10.66
N TYR A 133 -9.75 13.26 10.43
CA TYR A 133 -9.05 14.26 11.24
C TYR A 133 -8.62 15.48 10.47
N ILE A 134 -8.58 16.59 11.19
CA ILE A 134 -7.85 17.78 10.83
C ILE A 134 -6.77 17.95 11.90
N VAL A 135 -5.50 17.99 11.48
CA VAL A 135 -4.40 18.26 12.40
C VAL A 135 -3.88 19.67 12.17
N ALA A 136 -3.73 20.41 13.26
CA ALA A 136 -3.21 21.77 13.27
C ALA A 136 -1.96 21.85 14.14
N ALA A 137 -0.89 22.40 13.60
CA ALA A 137 0.31 22.77 14.34
C ALA A 137 0.32 24.29 14.59
N PHE A 138 0.72 24.69 15.79
CA PHE A 138 0.69 26.07 16.24
C PHE A 138 2.07 26.58 16.64
N ALA A 139 2.20 27.91 16.71
CA ALA A 139 3.47 28.60 16.97
C ALA A 139 4.01 28.41 18.40
N ASP A 140 3.23 27.85 19.33
CA ASP A 140 3.68 27.39 20.65
C ASP A 140 4.14 25.92 20.64
N ASN A 141 4.32 25.34 19.45
CA ASN A 141 4.70 23.94 19.21
C ASN A 141 3.69 22.92 19.67
N SER A 142 2.46 23.35 19.92
CA SER A 142 1.37 22.42 20.11
C SER A 142 0.92 21.85 18.76
N ILE A 143 0.57 20.57 18.76
CA ILE A 143 -0.05 19.87 17.65
C ILE A 143 -1.38 19.34 18.17
N HIS A 144 -2.48 19.77 17.55
CA HIS A 144 -3.82 19.34 17.90
C HIS A 144 -4.41 18.51 16.78
N CYS A 145 -4.85 17.30 17.11
CA CYS A 145 -5.67 16.45 16.25
C CYS A 145 -7.14 16.69 16.59
N LEU A 146 -7.92 17.11 15.61
CA LEU A 146 -9.31 17.54 15.75
C LEU A 146 -10.22 16.63 14.92
N TYR A 147 -11.41 16.33 15.43
CA TYR A 147 -12.44 15.65 14.64
C TYR A 147 -12.87 16.54 13.47
N ARG A 148 -12.97 15.96 12.27
CA ARG A 148 -13.43 16.65 11.05
C ARG A 148 -14.72 17.45 11.26
N ASP A 149 -15.75 16.81 11.81
CA ASP A 149 -17.12 17.36 11.75
C ASP A 149 -17.36 18.42 12.83
N SER A 150 -16.72 18.27 13.99
CA SER A 150 -16.98 19.12 15.17
C SER A 150 -15.83 20.04 15.54
N LEU A 151 -14.64 19.83 14.96
CA LEU A 151 -13.37 20.43 15.38
C LEU A 151 -13.05 20.27 16.88
N LYS A 152 -13.72 19.35 17.59
CA LYS A 152 -13.37 18.99 18.96
C LYS A 152 -12.00 18.33 18.98
N THR A 153 -11.20 18.64 19.99
CA THR A 153 -9.88 18.04 20.17
C THR A 153 -10.02 16.56 20.51
N LEU A 154 -9.44 15.72 19.65
CA LEU A 154 -9.25 14.30 19.89
C LEU A 154 -7.99 14.07 20.73
N ALA A 155 -6.89 14.71 20.34
CA ALA A 155 -5.62 14.63 21.04
C ALA A 155 -4.80 15.91 20.83
N SER A 156 -3.95 16.23 21.79
CA SER A 156 -2.99 17.32 21.67
C SER A 156 -1.66 16.92 22.27
N THR A 157 -0.56 17.34 21.66
CA THR A 157 0.80 17.15 22.18
C THR A 157 1.61 18.41 21.95
N ASN A 158 2.73 18.55 22.65
CA ASN A 158 3.70 19.61 22.40
C ASN A 158 5.03 18.99 21.94
N LEU A 159 5.65 19.58 20.93
CA LEU A 159 6.95 19.16 20.46
C LEU A 159 8.03 19.68 21.41
N HIS A 160 8.33 18.91 22.46
CA HIS A 160 9.48 19.16 23.33
C HIS A 160 10.60 18.21 22.96
N ILE A 161 11.67 18.74 22.34
CA ILE A 161 12.91 17.99 22.18
C ILE A 161 13.67 18.12 23.50
N THR A 162 13.69 17.06 24.29
CA THR A 162 14.69 16.94 25.35
C THR A 162 16.01 16.67 24.65
N PRO A 163 17.02 17.57 24.72
CA PRO A 163 18.33 17.25 24.20
C PRO A 163 18.84 16.00 24.93
N ILE A 164 19.16 14.94 24.17
CA ILE A 164 19.92 13.81 24.68
C ILE A 164 21.31 14.35 24.95
N ASN A 165 21.60 14.77 26.17
CA ASN A 165 22.94 15.19 26.56
C ASN A 165 23.30 14.61 27.93
N ASP A 166 24.27 13.69 27.93
CA ASP A 166 25.02 13.20 29.10
C ASP A 166 26.05 14.25 29.58
N GLU A 167 25.71 15.55 29.57
CA GLU A 167 26.62 16.63 29.98
C GLU A 167 25.96 17.56 31.02
N PRO A 168 26.72 18.01 32.04
CA PRO A 168 26.16 18.56 33.26
C PRO A 168 25.51 19.94 33.07
N LEU A 169 24.42 20.12 33.80
CA LEU A 169 23.53 21.27 33.85
C LEU A 169 24.23 22.61 34.14
N HIS A 170 24.74 23.28 33.11
CA HIS A 170 25.00 24.72 33.18
C HIS A 170 24.50 25.46 31.93
N LYS A 171 23.32 26.07 32.08
CA LYS A 171 22.72 27.11 31.21
C LYS A 171 22.65 26.77 29.72
N VAL A 172 21.85 25.77 29.36
CA VAL A 172 21.34 25.66 27.99
C VAL A 172 20.07 26.52 27.90
N ALA A 173 20.12 27.59 27.12
CA ALA A 173 18.90 28.32 26.75
C ALA A 173 17.98 27.33 26.03
N ARG A 174 16.72 27.20 26.49
CA ARG A 174 15.70 26.40 25.79
C ARG A 174 15.52 26.98 24.39
N THR A 175 16.18 26.42 23.39
CA THR A 175 15.87 26.67 21.98
C THR A 175 14.66 25.80 21.65
N VAL A 176 13.51 26.48 21.64
CA VAL A 176 12.15 25.99 21.41
C VAL A 176 12.04 25.57 19.93
N PRO A 177 11.64 24.33 19.60
CA PRO A 177 11.60 23.89 18.21
C PRO A 177 10.37 24.41 17.49
N ASP A 178 10.46 25.54 16.80
CA ASP A 178 9.37 26.03 15.94
C ASP A 178 9.04 24.99 14.86
N ILE A 179 7.83 24.43 14.94
CA ILE A 179 7.32 23.52 13.90
C ILE A 179 7.27 24.30 12.57
N LEU A 180 7.92 23.81 11.52
CA LEU A 180 7.88 24.42 10.19
C LEU A 180 6.67 23.99 9.39
N HIS A 181 6.43 22.67 9.34
CA HIS A 181 5.38 22.10 8.50
C HIS A 181 4.95 20.74 9.03
N ILE A 182 3.68 20.41 8.78
CA ILE A 182 3.11 19.10 9.05
C ILE A 182 2.41 18.57 7.81
N ASP A 183 2.49 17.26 7.57
CA ASP A 183 1.68 16.61 6.53
C ASP A 183 1.33 15.18 6.93
N MET A 184 0.18 14.70 6.44
CA MET A 184 -0.26 13.33 6.63
C MET A 184 0.22 12.43 5.50
N SER A 185 0.50 11.17 5.81
CA SER A 185 0.71 10.12 4.82
C SER A 185 -0.57 9.89 4.00
N TRP A 186 -0.46 9.19 2.87
CA TRP A 186 -1.59 9.05 1.95
C TRP A 186 -2.77 8.31 2.55
N LEU A 187 -2.54 7.24 3.34
CA LEU A 187 -3.61 6.53 4.02
C LEU A 187 -4.04 7.21 5.34
N GLY A 188 -3.41 8.33 5.70
CA GLY A 188 -3.76 9.11 6.89
C GLY A 188 -3.41 8.42 8.22
N ASN A 189 -2.54 7.41 8.20
CA ASN A 189 -2.13 6.64 9.38
C ASN A 189 -0.91 7.24 10.11
N VAL A 190 -0.21 8.17 9.46
CA VAL A 190 1.01 8.79 9.97
C VAL A 190 0.99 10.28 9.71
N LEU A 191 1.45 11.06 10.68
CA LEU A 191 1.77 12.47 10.54
C LEU A 191 3.29 12.65 10.58
N LEU A 192 3.83 13.35 9.60
CA LEU A 192 5.19 13.84 9.61
C LEU A 192 5.21 15.32 10.02
N VAL A 193 6.15 15.65 10.89
CA VAL A 193 6.38 17.01 11.37
C VAL A 193 7.84 17.35 11.13
N ILE A 194 8.09 18.50 10.51
CA ILE A 194 9.42 19.05 10.30
C ILE A 194 9.56 20.28 11.18
N ASP A 195 10.65 20.37 11.94
CA ASP A 195 11.00 21.56 12.71
C ASP A 195 12.09 22.41 12.02
N ILE A 196 12.36 23.59 12.58
CA ILE A 196 13.39 24.52 12.08
C ILE A 196 14.80 23.93 12.04
N ASN A 197 15.09 22.89 12.81
CA ASN A 197 16.39 22.22 12.85
C ASN A 197 16.48 21.07 11.84
N SER A 198 15.46 20.92 10.97
CA SER A 198 15.35 19.83 10.00
C SER A 198 15.22 18.44 10.63
N TYR A 199 14.80 18.34 11.90
CA TYR A 199 14.42 17.04 12.45
C TYR A 199 13.04 16.63 11.93
N LEU A 200 12.92 15.33 11.64
CA LEU A 200 11.68 14.68 11.26
C LEU A 200 11.09 13.96 12.47
N HIS A 201 9.89 14.37 12.87
CA HIS A 201 9.14 13.71 13.93
C HIS A 201 7.96 12.98 13.30
N LEU A 202 7.76 11.72 13.74
CA LEU A 202 6.73 10.85 13.22
C LEU A 202 5.70 10.55 14.31
N PHE A 203 4.45 10.90 14.06
CA PHE A 203 3.33 10.54 14.93
C PHE A 203 2.44 9.51 14.26
N LYS A 204 2.04 8.50 15.03
CA LYS A 204 1.05 7.51 14.60
C LYS A 204 -0.34 8.13 14.74
N LEU A 205 -1.12 8.09 13.66
CA LEU A 205 -2.50 8.54 13.60
C LEU A 205 -3.42 7.36 13.26
N PRO A 206 -3.64 6.41 14.20
CA PRO A 206 -4.54 5.29 13.92
C PRO A 206 -5.94 5.84 13.56
N PRO A 207 -6.64 5.24 12.58
CA PRO A 207 -7.97 5.65 12.22
C PRO A 207 -8.92 5.34 13.38
N GLN A 208 -9.72 6.32 13.76
CA GLN A 208 -10.72 6.28 14.82
C GLN A 208 -12.05 6.29 14.09
N ILE A 209 -12.63 5.10 13.96
CA ILE A 209 -13.95 4.91 13.36
C ILE A 209 -15.03 5.25 14.40
N ASP A 210 -14.73 4.99 15.69
CA ASP A 210 -15.51 5.37 16.87
C ASP A 210 -14.58 5.55 18.08
N ASN A 211 -14.94 6.44 19.02
CA ASN A 211 -14.12 6.95 20.15
C ASN A 211 -13.55 5.92 21.16
N SER A 212 -13.58 4.63 20.86
CA SER A 212 -13.09 3.57 21.76
C SER A 212 -12.76 2.25 21.07
N ILE A 213 -12.99 2.11 19.76
CA ILE A 213 -12.81 0.83 19.08
C ILE A 213 -11.40 0.82 18.45
N PRO A 214 -10.51 -0.06 18.89
CA PRO A 214 -9.20 -0.17 18.28
C PRO A 214 -9.34 -0.66 16.84
N LEU A 215 -8.34 -0.36 16.01
CA LEU A 215 -8.29 -0.78 14.61
C LEU A 215 -8.73 -2.24 14.44
N GLY A 216 -9.81 -2.43 13.69
CA GLY A 216 -10.40 -3.73 13.43
C GLY A 216 -9.75 -4.45 12.25
N VAL A 217 -9.74 -5.79 12.29
CA VAL A 217 -9.30 -6.63 11.16
C VAL A 217 -10.07 -6.29 9.87
N PRO A 218 -11.42 -6.12 9.88
CA PRO A 218 -12.15 -5.82 8.65
C PRO A 218 -11.69 -4.53 7.96
N TYR A 219 -11.50 -3.46 8.74
CA TYR A 219 -11.02 -2.18 8.21
C TYR A 219 -9.63 -2.33 7.56
N ALA A 220 -8.68 -2.91 8.30
CA ALA A 220 -7.31 -3.01 7.80
C ALA A 220 -7.24 -3.92 6.56
N THR A 221 -8.05 -4.99 6.49
CA THR A 221 -8.19 -5.78 5.27
C THR A 221 -8.69 -4.92 4.10
N THR A 222 -9.75 -4.12 4.28
CA THR A 222 -10.27 -3.25 3.21
C THR A 222 -9.24 -2.23 2.72
N ILE A 223 -8.45 -1.64 3.63
CA ILE A 223 -7.38 -0.72 3.22
C ILE A 223 -6.28 -1.47 2.43
N LEU A 224 -5.90 -2.68 2.85
CA LEU A 224 -4.92 -3.49 2.12
C LEU A 224 -5.43 -3.91 0.73
N GLU A 225 -6.71 -4.25 0.60
CA GLU A 225 -7.36 -4.51 -0.69
C GLU A 225 -7.37 -3.27 -1.57
N TYR A 226 -7.64 -2.10 -0.99
CA TYR A 226 -7.56 -0.83 -1.71
C TYR A 226 -6.13 -0.54 -2.19
N CYS A 227 -5.11 -0.75 -1.35
CA CYS A 227 -3.70 -0.64 -1.75
C CYS A 227 -3.34 -1.66 -2.85
N LEU A 228 -3.86 -2.89 -2.76
CA LEU A 228 -3.67 -3.91 -3.79
C LEU A 228 -4.17 -3.44 -5.16
N ILE A 229 -5.36 -2.83 -5.21
CA ILE A 229 -5.97 -2.40 -6.47
C ILE A 229 -5.34 -1.10 -6.99
N THR A 230 -5.20 -0.09 -6.13
CA THR A 230 -4.75 1.25 -6.53
C THR A 230 -3.25 1.37 -6.72
N GLY A 231 -2.46 0.48 -6.09
CA GLY A 231 -1.00 0.57 -6.06
C GLY A 231 -0.46 1.59 -5.08
N LEU A 232 -1.31 2.11 -4.19
CA LEU A 232 -0.86 2.92 -3.07
C LEU A 232 -0.05 2.09 -2.08
N ASP A 233 0.97 2.72 -1.52
CA ASP A 233 1.86 2.12 -0.54
C ASP A 233 1.10 1.88 0.79
N TRP A 234 1.30 0.69 1.39
CA TRP A 234 0.63 0.25 2.62
C TRP A 234 1.49 0.38 3.89
N LEU A 235 2.71 0.90 3.80
CA LEU A 235 3.68 0.94 4.89
C LEU A 235 3.22 1.80 6.07
N ASP A 236 2.49 2.89 5.82
CA ASP A 236 1.96 3.72 6.91
C ASP A 236 0.90 2.99 7.75
N LEU A 237 0.09 2.11 7.13
CA LEU A 237 -0.86 1.24 7.82
C LEU A 237 -0.11 0.25 8.71
N LEU A 238 0.98 -0.34 8.22
CA LEU A 238 1.80 -1.29 8.98
C LEU A 238 2.29 -0.71 10.31
N LEU A 239 2.59 0.60 10.36
CA LEU A 239 3.06 1.28 11.56
C LEU A 239 2.00 1.37 12.66
N VAL A 240 0.71 1.28 12.32
CA VAL A 240 -0.41 1.37 13.26
C VAL A 240 -1.09 0.02 13.53
N LEU A 241 -0.69 -1.05 12.83
CA LEU A 241 -1.18 -2.41 13.10
C LEU A 241 -0.67 -2.93 14.46
N ARG A 242 -1.50 -3.75 15.12
CA ARG A 242 -1.11 -4.51 16.31
C ARG A 242 -0.61 -5.89 15.90
N THR A 243 0.37 -6.44 16.60
CA THR A 243 0.93 -7.76 16.28
C THR A 243 -0.10 -8.90 16.40
N GLY A 244 -1.00 -8.81 17.39
CA GLY A 244 -2.01 -9.85 17.64
C GLY A 244 -3.11 -9.99 16.59
N MET A 245 -3.18 -9.10 15.59
CA MET A 245 -4.19 -9.18 14.51
C MET A 245 -3.61 -9.60 13.16
N LEU A 246 -2.29 -9.83 13.07
CA LEU A 246 -1.59 -10.04 11.79
C LEU A 246 -2.00 -11.34 11.09
N ASP A 247 -2.15 -12.45 11.83
CA ASP A 247 -2.56 -13.73 11.23
C ASP A 247 -3.98 -13.64 10.67
N ALA A 248 -4.93 -13.09 11.46
CA ALA A 248 -6.31 -12.88 11.00
C ALA A 248 -6.40 -11.95 9.78
N LEU A 249 -5.53 -10.94 9.70
CA LEU A 249 -5.43 -10.07 8.52
C LEU A 249 -4.93 -10.84 7.30
N CYS A 250 -3.88 -11.65 7.46
CA CYS A 250 -3.33 -12.46 6.38
C CYS A 250 -4.35 -13.47 5.86
N ASP A 251 -5.08 -14.14 6.76
CA ASP A 251 -6.09 -15.14 6.40
C ASP A 251 -7.24 -14.49 5.64
N ARG A 252 -7.79 -13.39 6.16
CA ARG A 252 -8.91 -12.68 5.53
C ARG A 252 -8.52 -12.06 4.17
N LEU A 253 -7.32 -11.49 4.06
CA LEU A 253 -6.80 -10.98 2.78
C LEU A 253 -6.64 -12.11 1.77
N SER A 254 -6.12 -13.28 2.20
CA SER A 254 -5.92 -14.44 1.34
C SER A 254 -7.25 -15.04 0.88
N GLU A 255 -8.23 -15.15 1.78
CA GLU A 255 -9.57 -15.60 1.44
C GLU A 255 -10.23 -14.69 0.40
N SER A 256 -10.12 -13.36 0.59
CA SER A 256 -10.67 -12.36 -0.35
C SER A 256 -9.99 -12.43 -1.71
N PHE A 257 -8.67 -12.57 -1.74
CA PHE A 257 -7.88 -12.70 -2.97
C PHE A 257 -8.21 -13.99 -3.73
N ASN A 258 -8.31 -15.12 -3.03
CA ASN A 258 -8.58 -16.43 -3.65
C ASN A 258 -10.01 -16.55 -4.21
N LYS A 259 -10.95 -15.68 -3.78
CA LYS A 259 -12.30 -15.58 -4.35
C LYS A 259 -12.35 -14.87 -5.71
N GLN A 260 -11.29 -14.16 -6.08
CA GLN A 260 -11.23 -13.45 -7.36
C GLN A 260 -11.03 -14.42 -8.53
N SER A 261 -11.36 -13.98 -9.75
CA SER A 261 -11.07 -14.77 -10.96
C SER A 261 -9.57 -14.96 -11.15
N THR A 262 -9.18 -16.03 -11.86
CA THR A 262 -7.77 -16.35 -12.14
C THR A 262 -7.02 -15.17 -12.76
N ALA A 263 -7.63 -14.46 -13.73
CA ALA A 263 -7.03 -13.30 -14.38
C ALA A 263 -6.72 -12.15 -13.39
N VAL A 264 -7.62 -11.90 -12.44
CA VAL A 264 -7.41 -10.86 -11.41
C VAL A 264 -6.31 -11.30 -10.44
N GLN A 265 -6.30 -12.56 -10.04
CA GLN A 265 -5.26 -13.10 -9.18
C GLN A 265 -3.89 -12.99 -9.84
N GLU A 266 -3.76 -13.37 -11.11
CA GLU A 266 -2.51 -13.26 -11.86
C GLU A 266 -2.02 -11.82 -11.96
N PHE A 267 -2.91 -10.88 -12.32
CA PHE A 267 -2.56 -9.47 -12.47
C PHE A 267 -2.04 -8.83 -11.17
N PHE A 268 -2.65 -9.17 -10.03
CA PHE A 268 -2.30 -8.57 -8.73
C PHE A 268 -1.37 -9.45 -7.86
N PHE A 269 -0.91 -10.59 -8.37
CA PHE A 269 -0.22 -11.62 -7.58
C PHE A 269 1.02 -11.09 -6.85
N GLU A 270 1.89 -10.37 -7.56
CA GLU A 270 3.13 -9.85 -7.00
C GLU A 270 2.87 -8.87 -5.85
N ARG A 271 1.92 -7.95 -6.03
CA ARG A 271 1.56 -6.96 -5.01
C ARG A 271 0.90 -7.63 -3.81
N TYR A 272 0.07 -8.65 -4.03
CA TYR A 272 -0.49 -9.48 -2.97
C TYR A 272 0.61 -10.18 -2.15
N LEU A 273 1.61 -10.77 -2.81
CA LEU A 273 2.77 -11.38 -2.13
C LEU A 273 3.58 -10.34 -1.34
N CYS A 274 3.78 -9.14 -1.88
CA CYS A 274 4.48 -8.06 -1.19
C CYS A 274 3.77 -7.64 0.09
N ILE A 275 2.45 -7.44 0.03
CA ILE A 275 1.63 -7.09 1.20
C ILE A 275 1.75 -8.18 2.28
N ARG A 276 1.58 -9.45 1.92
CA ARG A 276 1.70 -10.57 2.87
C ARG A 276 3.09 -10.66 3.48
N THR A 277 4.13 -10.47 2.67
CA THR A 277 5.52 -10.45 3.14
C THR A 277 5.70 -9.35 4.18
N SER A 278 5.21 -8.14 3.93
CA SER A 278 5.30 -7.03 4.89
C SER A 278 4.55 -7.32 6.19
N LEU A 279 3.34 -7.91 6.13
CA LEU A 279 2.57 -8.28 7.32
C LEU A 279 3.31 -9.31 8.18
N TYR A 280 3.88 -10.35 7.58
CA TYR A 280 4.61 -11.35 8.36
C TYR A 280 5.90 -10.81 8.97
N ARG A 281 6.57 -9.83 8.34
CA ARG A 281 7.74 -9.16 8.93
C ARG A 281 7.42 -8.43 10.24
N LEU A 282 6.16 -8.05 10.48
CA LEU A 282 5.75 -7.40 11.73
C LEU A 282 5.55 -8.40 12.88
N SER A 283 5.47 -9.69 12.60
CA SER A 283 5.30 -10.74 13.63
C SER A 283 6.66 -11.34 13.99
N ALA A 284 6.94 -11.49 15.29
CA ALA A 284 8.18 -12.12 15.76
C ALA A 284 8.37 -13.54 15.19
N GLN A 285 7.28 -14.29 15.06
CA GLN A 285 7.27 -15.65 14.49
C GLN A 285 7.08 -15.67 12.96
N GLY A 286 6.87 -14.51 12.33
CA GLY A 286 6.58 -14.39 10.91
C GLY A 286 7.80 -14.28 10.00
N HIS A 287 9.02 -14.13 10.55
CA HIS A 287 10.25 -13.97 9.76
C HIS A 287 10.46 -15.11 8.75
N ASN A 288 10.25 -16.36 9.15
CA ASN A 288 10.39 -17.51 8.24
C ASN A 288 9.35 -17.45 7.09
N LYS A 289 8.08 -17.14 7.42
CA LYS A 289 7.02 -16.96 6.40
C LYS A 289 7.37 -15.83 5.43
N ALA A 290 7.88 -14.72 5.94
CA ALA A 290 8.29 -13.58 5.13
C ALA A 290 9.47 -13.92 4.21
N ASN A 291 10.45 -14.68 4.70
CA ASN A 291 11.57 -15.15 3.88
C ASN A 291 11.10 -16.07 2.77
N ASP A 292 10.24 -17.04 3.08
CA ASP A 292 9.68 -17.96 2.09
C ASP A 292 8.86 -17.25 1.00
N LEU A 293 8.05 -16.26 1.38
CA LEU A 293 7.34 -15.43 0.40
C LEU A 293 8.28 -14.52 -0.41
N THR A 294 9.38 -14.05 0.18
CA THR A 294 10.40 -13.28 -0.54
C THR A 294 11.09 -14.15 -1.58
N LEU A 295 11.41 -15.40 -1.23
CA LEU A 295 11.94 -16.39 -2.16
C LEU A 295 10.93 -16.71 -3.27
N PHE A 296 9.64 -16.84 -2.93
CA PHE A 296 8.60 -17.06 -3.93
C PHE A 296 8.45 -15.87 -4.89
N LEU A 297 8.48 -14.64 -4.37
CA LEU A 297 8.42 -13.43 -5.20
C LEU A 297 9.60 -13.36 -6.17
N MET A 298 10.82 -13.69 -5.71
CA MET A 298 12.01 -13.76 -6.56
C MET A 298 11.90 -14.85 -7.63
N LEU A 299 11.44 -16.06 -7.24
CA LEU A 299 11.19 -17.14 -8.19
C LEU A 299 10.15 -16.75 -9.25
N HIS A 300 9.07 -16.10 -8.84
CA HIS A 300 8.03 -15.62 -9.75
C HIS A 300 8.58 -14.56 -10.72
N SER A 301 9.34 -13.59 -10.22
CA SER A 301 9.97 -12.55 -11.04
C SER A 301 10.92 -13.15 -12.09
N ILE A 302 11.75 -14.12 -11.68
CA ILE A 302 12.65 -14.82 -12.60
C ILE A 302 11.84 -15.64 -13.62
N SER A 303 10.78 -16.31 -13.20
CA SER A 303 9.89 -17.06 -14.10
C SER A 303 9.25 -16.17 -15.16
N THR A 304 8.71 -15.02 -14.77
CA THR A 304 8.16 -14.03 -15.70
C THR A 304 9.23 -13.56 -16.69
N ALA A 305 10.43 -13.23 -16.21
CA ALA A 305 11.53 -12.82 -17.06
C ALA A 305 11.95 -13.93 -18.05
N PHE A 306 12.12 -15.17 -17.58
CA PHE A 306 12.52 -16.31 -18.41
C PHE A 306 11.47 -16.65 -19.46
N LYS A 307 10.18 -16.69 -19.06
CA LYS A 307 9.06 -16.95 -19.97
C LYS A 307 8.88 -15.85 -21.02
N SER A 308 9.19 -14.60 -20.69
CA SER A 308 9.12 -13.48 -21.65
C SER A 308 10.11 -13.60 -22.83
N LEU A 309 11.15 -14.43 -22.69
CA LEU A 309 12.15 -14.67 -23.73
C LEU A 309 11.72 -15.75 -24.74
N LEU A 310 10.67 -16.50 -24.44
CA LEU A 310 10.16 -17.57 -25.30
C LEU A 310 9.41 -16.96 -26.49
N ARG A 311 9.58 -17.56 -27.67
CA ARG A 311 9.01 -17.04 -28.92
C ARG A 311 8.06 -18.06 -29.51
N PRO A 312 6.78 -17.72 -29.76
CA PRO A 312 5.86 -18.60 -30.48
C PRO A 312 6.45 -19.00 -31.85
N SER A 313 6.23 -20.23 -32.28
CA SER A 313 6.59 -20.64 -33.64
C SER A 313 5.63 -20.02 -34.66
N GLU A 314 6.12 -19.76 -35.88
CA GLU A 314 5.30 -19.28 -37.00
C GLU A 314 4.16 -20.24 -37.39
N MET A 315 4.24 -21.49 -36.95
CA MET A 315 3.30 -22.58 -37.28
C MET A 315 2.29 -22.88 -36.16
N SER A 316 2.50 -22.38 -34.94
CA SER A 316 1.54 -22.51 -33.84
C SER A 316 0.28 -21.67 -34.12
N SER A 317 -0.90 -22.26 -33.93
CA SER A 317 -2.15 -21.51 -33.89
C SER A 317 -2.04 -20.42 -32.82
N HIS A 318 -2.41 -19.18 -33.15
CA HIS A 318 -2.26 -17.96 -32.32
C HIS A 318 -2.80 -17.99 -30.88
N ASP A 319 -3.38 -19.10 -30.41
CA ASP A 319 -4.12 -19.19 -29.15
C ASP A 319 -3.29 -19.70 -27.93
N LYS A 320 -2.10 -20.28 -28.11
CA LYS A 320 -1.29 -20.80 -26.98
C LYS A 320 0.16 -20.37 -27.05
N SER A 321 0.66 -19.73 -25.99
CA SER A 321 2.06 -19.35 -25.90
C SER A 321 2.95 -20.55 -25.51
N PRO A 322 4.26 -20.54 -25.82
CA PRO A 322 5.19 -21.60 -25.39
C PRO A 322 5.22 -21.77 -23.87
N ALA A 323 5.02 -20.67 -23.13
CA ALA A 323 4.90 -20.70 -21.68
C ALA A 323 3.68 -21.49 -21.19
N ASP A 324 2.53 -21.34 -21.88
CA ASP A 324 1.30 -22.08 -21.57
C ASP A 324 1.45 -23.56 -21.89
N SER A 325 2.12 -23.89 -23.00
CA SER A 325 2.45 -25.27 -23.37
C SER A 325 3.31 -25.94 -22.30
N LEU A 326 4.35 -25.25 -21.82
CA LEU A 326 5.19 -25.75 -20.72
C LEU A 326 4.38 -25.98 -19.43
N THR A 327 3.56 -24.99 -19.03
CA THR A 327 2.71 -25.12 -17.84
C THR A 327 1.72 -26.29 -17.98
N GLY A 328 1.17 -26.50 -19.18
CA GLY A 328 0.31 -27.64 -19.50
C GLY A 328 1.01 -28.99 -19.29
N VAL A 329 2.19 -29.18 -19.87
CA VAL A 329 2.95 -30.44 -19.75
C VAL A 329 3.39 -30.70 -18.30
N ILE A 330 3.77 -29.66 -17.56
CA ILE A 330 4.11 -29.80 -16.13
C ILE A 330 2.90 -30.22 -15.29
N ALA A 331 1.70 -29.69 -15.62
CA ALA A 331 0.46 -30.04 -14.94
C ALA A 331 0.03 -31.50 -15.14
N GLU A 332 0.49 -32.17 -16.21
CA GLU A 332 0.25 -33.61 -16.45
C GLU A 332 1.01 -34.52 -15.45
N GLY A 333 1.89 -33.97 -14.62
CA GLY A 333 2.52 -34.72 -13.52
C GLY A 333 3.76 -35.52 -13.92
N GLN A 334 4.41 -35.18 -15.04
CA GLN A 334 5.63 -35.85 -15.51
C GLN A 334 6.78 -35.76 -14.49
N CYS A 335 7.35 -36.91 -14.11
CA CYS A 335 8.45 -36.99 -13.13
C CYS A 335 9.85 -36.97 -13.75
N ASP A 336 9.95 -37.14 -15.06
CA ASP A 336 11.20 -37.16 -15.80
C ASP A 336 11.29 -35.93 -16.70
N ILE A 337 12.37 -35.17 -16.53
CA ILE A 337 12.59 -33.95 -17.28
C ILE A 337 12.75 -34.23 -18.77
N ASP A 338 13.44 -35.32 -19.14
CA ASP A 338 13.72 -35.61 -20.55
C ASP A 338 12.43 -36.05 -21.28
N ASN A 339 11.49 -36.71 -20.57
CA ASN A 339 10.16 -36.97 -21.09
C ASN A 339 9.35 -35.68 -21.31
N VAL A 340 9.45 -34.69 -20.41
CA VAL A 340 8.82 -33.38 -20.61
C VAL A 340 9.33 -32.73 -21.90
N LEU A 341 10.65 -32.78 -22.15
CA LEU A 341 11.25 -32.20 -23.36
C LEU A 341 10.68 -32.80 -24.65
N MET A 342 10.30 -34.07 -24.67
CA MET A 342 9.73 -34.72 -25.86
C MET A 342 8.36 -34.14 -26.26
N HIS A 343 7.67 -33.46 -25.34
CA HIS A 343 6.36 -32.85 -25.57
C HIS A 343 6.46 -31.35 -25.91
N LEU A 344 7.67 -30.79 -25.99
CA LEU A 344 7.90 -29.36 -26.23
C LEU A 344 8.62 -29.14 -27.57
N GLU A 345 8.22 -28.08 -28.27
CA GLU A 345 8.85 -27.69 -29.53
C GLU A 345 10.12 -26.88 -29.30
N ALA A 346 11.29 -27.53 -29.39
CA ALA A 346 12.59 -26.92 -29.04
C ALA A 346 12.87 -25.54 -29.69
N LYS A 347 12.32 -25.25 -30.87
CA LYS A 347 12.50 -23.95 -31.56
C LYS A 347 11.91 -22.77 -30.78
N GLU A 348 10.79 -22.99 -30.10
CA GLU A 348 10.06 -21.94 -29.35
C GLU A 348 10.79 -21.50 -28.07
N PHE A 349 11.72 -22.33 -27.61
CA PHE A 349 12.47 -22.15 -26.36
C PHE A 349 13.91 -21.68 -26.58
N THR A 350 14.27 -21.29 -27.80
CA THR A 350 15.61 -20.81 -28.14
C THR A 350 15.84 -19.37 -27.66
N VAL A 351 17.02 -19.11 -27.08
CA VAL A 351 17.43 -17.80 -26.57
C VAL A 351 18.86 -17.49 -27.05
N GLU A 352 19.14 -16.21 -27.31
CA GLU A 352 20.46 -15.77 -27.77
C GLU A 352 21.56 -16.05 -26.72
N PRO A 353 22.76 -16.48 -27.13
CA PRO A 353 23.82 -16.88 -26.19
C PRO A 353 24.27 -15.79 -25.22
N SER A 354 24.36 -14.54 -25.67
CA SER A 354 24.72 -13.37 -24.83
C SER A 354 23.69 -13.10 -23.74
N THR A 355 22.40 -13.26 -24.07
CA THR A 355 21.30 -13.17 -23.12
C THR A 355 21.39 -14.28 -22.09
N LEU A 356 21.58 -15.53 -22.50
CA LEU A 356 21.76 -16.67 -21.59
C LEU A 356 22.95 -16.49 -20.63
N GLN A 357 24.07 -15.95 -21.12
CA GLN A 357 25.22 -15.62 -20.28
C GLN A 357 24.88 -14.59 -19.20
N SER A 358 24.07 -13.58 -19.54
CA SER A 358 23.64 -12.53 -18.61
C SER A 358 22.66 -13.06 -17.55
N LEU A 359 21.94 -14.15 -17.85
CA LEU A 359 21.01 -14.81 -16.92
C LEU A 359 21.66 -15.86 -16.02
N GLN A 360 22.97 -16.12 -16.16
CA GLN A 360 23.66 -17.21 -15.47
C GLN A 360 23.48 -17.18 -13.94
N GLN A 361 23.51 -15.99 -13.32
CA GLN A 361 23.30 -15.86 -11.88
C GLN A 361 21.87 -16.22 -11.44
N LEU A 362 20.87 -15.92 -12.29
CA LEU A 362 19.48 -16.29 -12.02
C LEU A 362 19.27 -17.79 -12.23
N ILE A 363 19.92 -18.38 -13.24
CA ILE A 363 19.94 -19.82 -13.47
C ILE A 363 20.55 -20.56 -12.27
N GLN A 364 21.70 -20.09 -11.77
CA GLN A 364 22.32 -20.63 -10.57
C GLN A 364 21.41 -20.50 -9.35
N TRP A 365 20.81 -19.32 -9.15
CA TRP A 365 19.92 -19.08 -8.02
C TRP A 365 18.70 -20.02 -8.01
N ILE A 366 18.10 -20.32 -9.18
CA ILE A 366 17.00 -21.28 -9.29
C ILE A 366 17.45 -22.68 -8.84
N ALA A 367 18.62 -23.12 -9.32
CA ALA A 367 19.15 -24.43 -8.98
C ALA A 367 19.48 -24.53 -7.47
N ASP A 368 20.09 -23.47 -6.92
CA ASP A 368 20.39 -23.39 -5.49
C ASP A 368 19.12 -23.35 -4.63
N LEU A 369 18.08 -22.62 -5.06
CA LEU A 369 16.79 -22.63 -4.36
C LEU A 369 16.19 -24.03 -4.33
N ALA A 370 16.18 -24.75 -5.45
CA ALA A 370 15.65 -26.10 -5.54
C ALA A 370 16.39 -27.07 -4.60
N LEU A 371 17.73 -27.02 -4.58
CA LEU A 371 18.53 -27.80 -3.65
C LEU A 371 18.25 -27.41 -2.20
N ASN A 372 18.22 -26.12 -1.88
CA ASN A 372 17.96 -25.64 -0.53
C ASN A 372 16.58 -26.07 0.00
N LEU A 373 15.55 -26.14 -0.84
CA LEU A 373 14.23 -26.64 -0.45
C LEU A 373 14.27 -28.14 -0.16
N LEU A 374 14.95 -28.92 -1.00
CA LEU A 374 15.09 -30.37 -0.81
C LEU A 374 15.92 -30.71 0.43
N ILE A 375 17.01 -29.97 0.71
CA ILE A 375 17.84 -30.16 1.91
C ILE A 375 17.04 -29.92 3.19
N LYS A 376 16.06 -29.02 3.17
CA LYS A 376 15.19 -28.72 4.33
C LYS A 376 14.08 -29.75 4.55
N LEU A 377 13.88 -30.67 3.61
CA LEU A 377 12.79 -31.65 3.64
C LEU A 377 12.81 -32.56 4.89
N PRO A 378 13.96 -33.14 5.32
CA PRO A 378 14.01 -34.03 6.50
C PRO A 378 13.57 -33.35 7.80
N ASP A 379 13.87 -32.05 7.92
CA ASP A 379 13.52 -31.23 9.09
C ASP A 379 12.05 -30.74 9.04
N SER A 380 11.40 -30.81 7.88
CA SER A 380 10.01 -30.37 7.69
C SER A 380 8.97 -31.50 7.92
N ARG A 381 8.99 -32.13 9.10
CA ARG A 381 7.90 -33.06 9.46
C ARG A 381 6.55 -32.36 9.49
N PRO A 382 5.48 -32.93 8.90
CA PRO A 382 4.16 -32.32 8.91
C PRO A 382 3.62 -32.15 10.32
N SER A 383 3.10 -30.96 10.60
CA SER A 383 2.30 -30.67 11.78
C SER A 383 1.14 -29.78 11.35
N ALA A 384 -0.05 -30.06 11.85
CA ALA A 384 -1.27 -29.28 11.58
C ALA A 384 -1.15 -27.80 12.01
N THR A 385 -0.16 -27.47 12.85
CA THR A 385 0.09 -26.11 13.35
C THR A 385 1.27 -25.41 12.67
N LYS A 386 1.91 -26.04 11.67
CA LYS A 386 3.08 -25.42 11.04
C LYS A 386 2.71 -24.22 10.16
N PRO A 387 3.51 -23.15 10.22
CA PRO A 387 3.30 -21.96 9.40
C PRO A 387 3.44 -22.27 7.90
N TYR A 388 3.03 -21.34 7.03
CA TYR A 388 3.32 -21.38 5.59
C TYR A 388 4.81 -21.67 5.34
N GLU A 389 5.09 -22.64 4.48
CA GLU A 389 6.42 -23.04 4.05
C GLU A 389 6.47 -23.12 2.53
N LEU A 390 7.50 -22.54 1.90
CA LEU A 390 7.62 -22.54 0.44
C LEU A 390 7.70 -23.95 -0.14
N LEU A 391 8.36 -24.87 0.58
CA LEU A 391 8.46 -26.29 0.20
C LEU A 391 7.10 -26.99 0.14
N ARG A 392 6.05 -26.35 0.67
CA ARG A 392 4.67 -26.87 0.65
C ARG A 392 3.74 -26.16 -0.33
N ASP A 393 4.23 -25.15 -1.03
CA ASP A 393 3.44 -24.39 -1.98
C ASP A 393 3.51 -25.06 -3.36
N VAL A 394 2.46 -25.80 -3.72
CA VAL A 394 2.37 -26.52 -5.00
C VAL A 394 2.56 -25.58 -6.19
N LYS A 395 2.07 -24.33 -6.12
CA LYS A 395 2.22 -23.35 -7.18
C LYS A 395 3.70 -22.97 -7.32
N ALA A 396 4.38 -22.69 -6.21
CA ALA A 396 5.80 -22.38 -6.22
C ALA A 396 6.66 -23.54 -6.73
N LEU A 397 6.38 -24.77 -6.27
CA LEU A 397 7.10 -25.97 -6.71
C LEU A 397 6.93 -26.23 -8.21
N ASN A 398 5.73 -26.02 -8.76
CA ASN A 398 5.51 -26.16 -10.21
C ASN A 398 6.23 -25.06 -11.00
N VAL A 399 6.21 -23.81 -10.54
CA VAL A 399 7.02 -22.74 -11.16
C VAL A 399 8.51 -23.12 -11.15
N LEU A 400 9.00 -23.68 -10.05
CA LEU A 400 10.38 -24.13 -9.94
C LEU A 400 10.70 -25.27 -10.92
N ARG A 401 9.80 -26.25 -11.07
CA ARG A 401 9.91 -27.34 -12.05
C ARG A 401 9.94 -26.82 -13.48
N GLU A 402 9.06 -25.87 -13.83
CA GLU A 402 9.08 -25.20 -15.15
C GLU A 402 10.44 -24.52 -15.40
N MET A 403 11.00 -23.82 -14.41
CA MET A 403 12.30 -23.18 -14.55
C MET A 403 13.44 -24.18 -14.79
N LEU A 404 13.42 -25.33 -14.11
CA LEU A 404 14.40 -26.39 -14.35
C LEU A 404 14.31 -26.96 -15.77
N VAL A 405 13.12 -27.08 -16.35
CA VAL A 405 12.93 -27.47 -17.75
C VAL A 405 13.55 -26.45 -18.69
N LEU A 406 13.29 -25.16 -18.48
CA LEU A 406 13.89 -24.09 -19.30
C LEU A 406 15.42 -24.13 -19.24
N ILE A 407 15.98 -24.26 -18.03
CA ILE A 407 17.44 -24.38 -17.82
C ILE A 407 17.99 -25.61 -18.54
N ARG A 408 17.28 -26.74 -18.52
CA ARG A 408 17.69 -27.97 -19.22
C ARG A 408 17.69 -27.77 -20.73
N ILE A 409 16.66 -27.18 -21.31
CA ILE A 409 16.60 -26.87 -22.76
C ILE A 409 17.78 -25.97 -23.14
N TRP A 410 17.98 -24.87 -22.43
CA TRP A 410 19.06 -23.92 -22.72
C TRP A 410 20.44 -24.55 -22.55
N GLY A 411 20.61 -25.43 -21.56
CA GLY A 411 21.85 -26.17 -21.33
C GLY A 411 22.18 -27.17 -22.44
N LEU A 412 21.17 -27.82 -23.03
CA LEU A 412 21.36 -28.70 -24.20
C LEU A 412 21.83 -27.93 -25.43
N LEU A 413 21.34 -26.70 -25.60
CA LEU A 413 21.77 -25.79 -26.68
C LEU A 413 23.13 -25.14 -26.38
N ARG A 414 23.38 -24.80 -25.12
CA ARG A 414 24.54 -24.05 -24.63
C ARG A 414 24.98 -24.55 -23.24
N PRO A 415 25.87 -25.55 -23.16
CA PRO A 415 26.30 -26.12 -21.88
C PRO A 415 26.91 -25.11 -20.89
N ALA A 416 27.49 -24.01 -21.37
CA ALA A 416 28.10 -22.99 -20.54
C ALA A 416 27.11 -22.19 -19.68
N CYS A 417 25.79 -22.23 -19.97
CA CYS A 417 24.77 -21.58 -19.15
C CYS A 417 24.23 -22.48 -18.04
N LEU A 418 24.65 -23.75 -17.97
CA LEU A 418 24.19 -24.67 -16.92
C LEU A 418 24.66 -24.20 -15.54
N PRO A 419 23.84 -24.43 -14.49
CA PRO A 419 24.26 -24.20 -13.13
C PRO A 419 25.44 -25.10 -12.75
N VAL A 420 26.30 -24.59 -11.88
CA VAL A 420 27.47 -25.31 -11.36
C VAL A 420 27.11 -25.93 -10.03
N PHE A 421 27.37 -27.24 -9.91
CA PHE A 421 27.13 -28.00 -8.69
C PHE A 421 28.44 -28.56 -8.13
N THR A 422 28.62 -28.47 -6.82
CA THR A 422 29.64 -29.24 -6.12
C THR A 422 29.13 -30.66 -5.94
N LYS A 423 29.74 -31.62 -6.63
CA LYS A 423 29.32 -33.04 -6.62
C LYS A 423 30.48 -33.96 -6.25
N SER A 424 30.17 -35.00 -5.50
CA SER A 424 31.12 -36.07 -5.14
C SER A 424 31.33 -37.05 -6.29
N ASP A 425 30.30 -37.31 -7.09
CA ASP A 425 30.34 -38.13 -8.29
C ASP A 425 30.28 -37.25 -9.55
N ALA A 426 31.33 -37.31 -10.38
CA ALA A 426 31.41 -36.56 -11.61
C ALA A 426 30.36 -36.97 -12.67
N THR A 427 29.81 -38.20 -12.57
CA THR A 427 28.84 -38.73 -13.53
C THR A 427 27.40 -38.36 -13.22
N LEU A 428 27.13 -37.84 -12.02
CA LEU A 428 25.78 -37.45 -11.60
C LEU A 428 25.30 -36.20 -12.37
N ASP A 429 24.16 -36.34 -13.03
CA ASP A 429 23.39 -35.23 -13.59
C ASP A 429 22.38 -34.73 -12.54
N VAL A 430 22.67 -33.56 -11.96
CA VAL A 430 21.93 -33.02 -10.83
C VAL A 430 20.57 -32.46 -11.25
N LEU A 431 20.46 -31.89 -12.46
CA LEU A 431 19.21 -31.24 -12.90
C LEU A 431 18.03 -32.23 -13.03
N PRO A 432 18.15 -33.36 -13.76
CA PRO A 432 17.10 -34.38 -13.80
C PRO A 432 16.79 -34.96 -12.44
N LEU A 433 17.80 -35.16 -11.58
CA LEU A 433 17.61 -35.67 -10.22
C LEU A 433 16.74 -34.71 -9.41
N VAL A 434 17.10 -33.42 -9.36
CA VAL A 434 16.36 -32.40 -8.63
C VAL A 434 14.93 -32.26 -9.16
N PHE A 435 14.75 -32.22 -10.48
CA PHE A 435 13.42 -32.18 -11.11
C PHE A 435 12.55 -33.36 -10.67
N ARG A 436 13.10 -34.58 -10.67
CA ARG A 436 12.40 -35.79 -10.25
C ARG A 436 12.02 -35.76 -8.76
N LEU A 437 12.94 -35.32 -7.89
CA LEU A 437 12.68 -35.20 -6.45
C LEU A 437 11.57 -34.16 -6.17
N LEU A 438 11.62 -33.00 -6.82
CA LEU A 438 10.56 -32.00 -6.73
C LEU A 438 9.23 -32.50 -7.28
N SER A 439 9.24 -33.26 -8.40
CA SER A 439 8.02 -33.83 -8.98
C SER A 439 7.37 -34.84 -8.02
N ARG A 440 8.16 -35.66 -7.33
CA ARG A 440 7.66 -36.54 -6.26
C ARG A 440 7.13 -35.75 -5.07
N LEU A 441 7.80 -34.67 -4.67
CA LEU A 441 7.33 -33.80 -3.58
C LEU A 441 5.96 -33.18 -3.89
N VAL A 442 5.76 -32.70 -5.13
CA VAL A 442 4.48 -32.11 -5.57
C VAL A 442 3.31 -33.09 -5.46
N GLN A 443 3.54 -34.39 -5.67
CA GLN A 443 2.48 -35.41 -5.58
C GLN A 443 1.95 -35.60 -4.15
N ASN A 444 2.81 -35.47 -3.13
CA ASN A 444 2.40 -35.54 -1.74
C ASN A 444 3.22 -34.59 -0.86
N VAL A 445 2.81 -33.33 -0.86
CA VAL A 445 3.46 -32.26 -0.11
C VAL A 445 3.25 -32.39 1.41
N SER A 446 2.12 -32.99 1.83
CA SER A 446 1.77 -33.15 3.24
C SER A 446 2.58 -34.25 3.92
N GLU A 447 2.87 -35.35 3.22
CA GLU A 447 3.60 -36.51 3.73
C GLU A 447 4.65 -36.93 2.69
N PRO A 448 5.80 -36.23 2.64
CA PRO A 448 6.88 -36.64 1.76
C PRO A 448 7.33 -38.04 2.12
N ASP A 449 7.42 -38.91 1.10
CA ASP A 449 7.84 -40.31 1.21
C ASP A 449 9.19 -40.45 1.94
N ASP A 450 9.31 -41.40 2.87
CA ASP A 450 10.57 -41.66 3.61
C ASP A 450 11.76 -41.93 2.67
N THR A 451 11.50 -42.50 1.49
CA THR A 451 12.52 -42.69 0.46
C THR A 451 12.98 -41.35 -0.14
N LEU A 452 12.09 -40.37 -0.28
CA LEU A 452 12.42 -39.02 -0.73
C LEU A 452 13.33 -38.31 0.28
N ILE A 453 13.02 -38.47 1.57
CA ILE A 453 13.81 -37.93 2.69
C ILE A 453 15.21 -38.56 2.74
N ALA A 454 15.32 -39.87 2.46
CA ALA A 454 16.60 -40.56 2.40
C ALA A 454 17.51 -40.09 1.25
N TYR A 455 16.94 -39.69 0.11
CA TYR A 455 17.71 -39.15 -1.04
C TYR A 455 18.09 -37.66 -0.88
N SER A 456 17.49 -36.94 0.06
CA SER A 456 17.82 -35.54 0.36
C SER A 456 18.97 -35.36 1.36
N ASN A 457 19.33 -36.43 2.09
CA ASN A 457 20.54 -36.51 2.91
C ASN A 457 21.72 -37.03 2.08
#